data_AF-A0A951SZA7-F1
#
_entry.id   AF-A0A951SZA7-F1
#
_cell.length_a   1.000
_cell.length_b   1.000
_cell.length_c   1.000
_cell.angle_alpha   90.00
_cell.angle_beta   90.00
_cell.angle_gamma   90.00
#
_symmetry.space_group_name_H-M   'P 1'
#
loop_
_entity.id
_entity.type
_entity.pdbx_description
1 polymer ?
#
loop_
_entity_poly.entity_id
_entity_poly.type
_entity_poly.pdbx_seq_one_letter_code
_entity_poly.pdbx_strand_id
1 'polypeptide(L)'
;MTQKIIWTKIDEAPALATYSFLPIVKAFTKNTGIEIETRDISLAGRIIATFPDVLAANQKQDDNLAYLGELVKKPEANIIKLPNISASIPQLEEAIQELQNHGYSVPNYPREPKDENEKKVQSLYAKVLGSAVNPVLREGNSDRRAAASVKKFAQKNPHRLMKAWPEVSKTKVAFMSSGDFYGSEVS
;
A
#
# COMPACT_ATOMS: atom_id res chain seq x y z
N MET A 1 -7.53 -28.54 -10.30
CA MET A 1 -6.58 -27.58 -9.70
C MET A 1 -7.36 -26.37 -9.26
N THR A 2 -7.24 -25.97 -8.00
CA THR A 2 -7.91 -24.77 -7.45
C THR A 2 -7.09 -23.53 -7.83
N GLN A 3 -7.74 -22.54 -8.43
CA GLN A 3 -7.12 -21.25 -8.74
C GLN A 3 -7.18 -20.35 -7.50
N LYS A 4 -6.06 -19.72 -7.14
CA LYS A 4 -5.98 -18.85 -5.97
C LYS A 4 -6.01 -17.39 -6.39
N ILE A 5 -6.80 -16.59 -5.70
CA ILE A 5 -6.76 -15.13 -5.78
C ILE A 5 -6.30 -14.61 -4.43
N ILE A 6 -5.24 -13.80 -4.43
CA ILE A 6 -4.79 -13.09 -3.24
C ILE A 6 -5.57 -11.79 -3.10
N TRP A 7 -6.24 -11.61 -1.97
CA TRP A 7 -6.84 -10.37 -1.54
C TRP A 7 -5.93 -9.67 -0.54
N THR A 8 -5.46 -8.46 -0.85
CA THR A 8 -4.58 -7.75 0.09
C THR A 8 -5.36 -7.21 1.29
N LYS A 9 -4.97 -7.60 2.50
CA LYS A 9 -5.39 -6.94 3.74
C LYS A 9 -4.48 -5.72 3.95
N ILE A 10 -5.09 -4.56 4.12
CA ILE A 10 -4.44 -3.24 4.05
C ILE A 10 -4.93 -2.35 5.21
N ASP A 11 -4.90 -1.03 5.05
CA ASP A 11 -5.11 -0.03 6.10
C ASP A 11 -6.46 0.71 6.00
N GLU A 12 -6.86 1.36 7.10
CA GLU A 12 -7.92 2.38 7.17
C GLU A 12 -9.27 1.97 6.52
N ALA A 13 -9.88 2.87 5.74
CA ALA A 13 -11.20 2.67 5.16
C ALA A 13 -11.31 1.41 4.26
N PRO A 14 -10.37 1.14 3.32
CA PRO A 14 -10.48 -0.08 2.53
C PRO A 14 -10.24 -1.36 3.34
N ALA A 15 -9.58 -1.29 4.51
CA ALA A 15 -9.49 -2.43 5.42
C ALA A 15 -10.85 -2.74 6.04
N LEU A 16 -11.53 -1.71 6.54
CA LEU A 16 -12.90 -1.83 7.08
C LEU A 16 -13.87 -2.37 6.01
N ALA A 17 -13.78 -1.86 4.78
CA ALA A 17 -14.59 -2.36 3.67
C ALA A 17 -14.31 -3.85 3.38
N THR A 18 -13.05 -4.28 3.50
CA THR A 18 -12.67 -5.70 3.32
C THR A 18 -13.35 -6.61 4.34
N TYR A 19 -13.45 -6.22 5.61
CA TYR A 19 -14.13 -7.03 6.63
C TYR A 19 -15.61 -7.32 6.28
N SER A 20 -16.28 -6.39 5.60
CA SER A 20 -17.66 -6.56 5.16
C SER A 20 -17.77 -7.30 3.81
N PHE A 21 -16.96 -6.89 2.83
CA PHE A 21 -17.12 -7.34 1.44
C PHE A 21 -16.46 -8.69 1.15
N LEU A 22 -15.31 -9.00 1.76
CA LEU A 22 -14.58 -10.23 1.48
C LEU A 22 -15.37 -11.51 1.82
N PRO A 23 -16.12 -11.60 2.93
CA PRO A 23 -16.99 -12.76 3.19
C PRO A 23 -18.03 -12.98 2.09
N ILE A 24 -18.57 -11.90 1.51
CA ILE A 24 -19.51 -11.97 0.39
C ILE A 24 -18.78 -12.54 -0.84
N VAL A 25 -17.62 -11.99 -1.21
CA VAL A 25 -16.83 -12.50 -2.35
C VAL A 25 -16.53 -14.00 -2.18
N LYS A 26 -16.08 -14.43 -1.00
CA LYS A 26 -15.82 -15.85 -0.69
C LYS A 26 -17.05 -16.73 -0.82
N ALA A 27 -18.23 -16.24 -0.43
CA ALA A 27 -19.49 -16.97 -0.59
C ALA A 27 -19.86 -17.15 -2.07
N PHE A 28 -19.66 -16.12 -2.90
CA PHE A 28 -19.93 -16.17 -4.34
C PHE A 28 -18.96 -17.08 -5.11
N THR A 29 -17.71 -17.22 -4.65
CA THR A 29 -16.72 -18.13 -5.26
C THR A 29 -16.77 -19.54 -4.70
N LYS A 30 -17.69 -19.84 -3.77
CA LYS A 30 -17.81 -21.18 -3.19
C LYS A 30 -18.15 -22.20 -4.28
N ASN A 31 -17.44 -23.33 -4.27
CA ASN A 31 -17.61 -24.42 -5.23
C ASN A 31 -17.31 -24.06 -6.71
N THR A 32 -16.70 -22.91 -6.99
CA THR A 32 -16.31 -22.54 -8.37
C THR A 32 -14.88 -22.96 -8.72
N GLY A 33 -14.17 -23.62 -7.79
CA GLY A 33 -12.75 -23.94 -7.94
C GLY A 33 -11.82 -22.72 -7.75
N ILE A 34 -12.34 -21.61 -7.22
CA ILE A 34 -11.58 -20.40 -6.89
C ILE A 34 -11.48 -20.27 -5.37
N GLU A 35 -10.26 -20.12 -4.86
CA GLU A 35 -9.97 -19.87 -3.46
C GLU A 35 -9.45 -18.45 -3.26
N ILE A 36 -10.01 -17.74 -2.28
CA ILE A 36 -9.56 -16.39 -1.92
C ILE A 36 -8.75 -16.45 -0.63
N GLU A 37 -7.45 -16.21 -0.74
CA GLU A 37 -6.53 -16.08 0.39
C GLU A 37 -6.25 -14.61 0.69
N THR A 38 -5.95 -14.29 1.94
CA THR A 38 -5.55 -12.94 2.34
C THR A 38 -4.07 -12.87 2.63
N ARG A 39 -3.42 -11.79 2.20
CA ARG A 39 -2.03 -11.47 2.57
C ARG A 39 -2.00 -10.07 3.18
N ASP A 40 -1.43 -9.96 4.39
CA ASP A 40 -1.42 -8.71 5.15
C ASP A 40 -0.21 -7.86 4.73
N ILE A 41 -0.48 -6.72 4.11
CA ILE A 41 0.51 -5.72 3.71
C ILE A 41 0.20 -4.35 4.32
N SER A 42 -0.60 -4.33 5.41
CA SER A 42 -0.82 -3.14 6.22
C SER A 42 0.49 -2.56 6.75
N LEU A 43 0.48 -1.29 7.14
CA LEU A 43 1.62 -0.64 7.79
C LEU A 43 2.05 -1.43 9.04
N ALA A 44 1.10 -1.77 9.91
CA ALA A 44 1.37 -2.55 11.13
C ALA A 44 1.96 -3.93 10.82
N GLY A 45 1.39 -4.67 9.87
CA GLY A 45 1.89 -5.99 9.47
C GLY A 45 3.31 -5.93 8.91
N ARG A 46 3.61 -4.91 8.08
CA ARG A 46 4.96 -4.70 7.54
C ARG A 46 5.98 -4.32 8.62
N ILE A 47 5.59 -3.52 9.62
CA ILE A 47 6.45 -3.23 10.79
C ILE A 47 6.73 -4.53 11.55
N ILE A 48 5.70 -5.30 11.90
CA ILE A 48 5.85 -6.57 12.63
C ILE A 48 6.79 -7.54 11.89
N ALA A 49 6.58 -7.72 10.60
CA ALA A 49 7.40 -8.61 9.76
C ALA A 49 8.87 -8.15 9.63
N THR A 50 9.15 -6.85 9.83
CA THR A 50 10.51 -6.29 9.76
C THR A 50 11.32 -6.56 11.03
N PHE A 51 10.67 -6.77 12.18
CA PHE A 51 11.33 -6.92 13.48
C PHE A 51 11.00 -8.27 14.16
N PRO A 52 11.17 -9.43 13.49
CA PRO A 52 10.77 -10.71 14.06
C PRO A 52 11.62 -11.12 15.28
N ASP A 53 12.85 -10.62 15.40
CA ASP A 53 13.80 -11.04 16.44
C ASP A 53 13.49 -10.47 17.82
N VAL A 54 12.76 -9.36 17.88
CA VAL A 54 12.38 -8.69 19.14
C VAL A 54 10.95 -9.04 19.58
N LEU A 55 10.28 -9.96 18.87
CA LEU A 55 8.90 -10.33 19.11
C LEU A 55 8.78 -11.76 19.65
N ALA A 56 7.78 -11.98 20.50
CA ALA A 56 7.41 -13.32 20.94
C ALA A 56 6.92 -14.17 19.76
N ALA A 57 7.08 -15.50 19.84
CA ALA A 57 6.74 -16.41 18.74
C ALA A 57 5.28 -16.27 18.24
N ASN A 58 4.34 -15.96 19.13
CA ASN A 58 2.92 -15.73 18.82
C ASN A 58 2.60 -14.33 18.27
N GLN A 59 3.55 -13.39 18.31
CA GLN A 59 3.42 -12.04 17.77
C GLN A 59 4.04 -11.90 16.37
N LYS A 60 4.89 -12.85 15.96
CA LYS A 60 5.54 -12.82 14.65
C LYS A 60 4.52 -12.98 13.52
N GLN A 61 4.78 -12.31 12.41
CA GLN A 61 4.02 -12.44 11.17
C GLN A 61 4.97 -12.69 10.01
N ASP A 62 4.51 -13.45 9.02
CA ASP A 62 5.25 -13.67 7.79
C ASP A 62 5.44 -12.35 7.03
N ASP A 63 6.58 -12.20 6.36
CA ASP A 63 6.80 -11.11 5.40
C ASP A 63 5.99 -11.36 4.12
N ASN A 64 4.71 -11.01 4.19
CA ASN A 64 3.77 -11.15 3.08
C ASN A 64 4.13 -10.23 1.89
N LEU A 65 4.83 -9.11 2.10
CA LEU A 65 5.23 -8.26 0.99
C LEU A 65 6.35 -8.93 0.18
N ALA A 66 7.34 -9.51 0.85
CA ALA A 66 8.37 -10.32 0.20
C ALA A 66 7.75 -11.54 -0.51
N TYR A 67 6.83 -12.26 0.14
CA TYR A 67 6.10 -13.37 -0.48
C TYR A 67 5.38 -12.92 -1.77
N LEU A 68 4.68 -11.79 -1.74
CA LEU A 68 3.98 -11.28 -2.91
C LEU A 68 4.93 -10.81 -4.00
N GLY A 69 6.08 -10.24 -3.66
CA GLY A 69 7.14 -9.89 -4.60
C GLY A 69 7.69 -11.09 -5.37
N GLU A 70 7.74 -12.26 -4.73
CA GLU A 70 8.09 -13.51 -5.42
C GLU A 70 6.92 -14.10 -6.20
N LEU A 71 5.68 -13.92 -5.72
CA LEU A 71 4.49 -14.39 -6.42
C LEU A 71 4.29 -13.67 -7.75
N VAL A 72 4.42 -12.34 -7.81
CA VAL A 72 4.16 -11.55 -9.03
C VAL A 72 5.07 -11.90 -10.21
N LYS A 73 6.19 -12.58 -9.95
CA LYS A 73 7.12 -13.07 -10.97
C LYS A 73 6.70 -14.41 -11.59
N LYS A 74 5.60 -15.00 -11.10
CA LYS A 74 5.11 -16.32 -11.50
C LYS A 74 3.83 -16.22 -12.32
N PRO A 75 3.61 -17.11 -13.30
CA PRO A 75 2.43 -17.06 -14.16
C PRO A 75 1.12 -17.30 -13.39
N GLU A 76 1.17 -17.98 -12.24
CA GLU A 76 0.01 -18.20 -11.38
C GLU A 76 -0.40 -16.97 -10.53
N ALA A 77 0.33 -15.85 -10.61
CA ALA A 77 0.02 -14.66 -9.84
C ALA A 77 -1.37 -14.09 -10.18
N ASN A 78 -2.26 -14.06 -9.19
CA ASN A 78 -3.56 -13.40 -9.28
C ASN A 78 -3.82 -12.62 -7.99
N ILE A 79 -3.65 -11.29 -8.05
CA ILE A 79 -3.64 -10.43 -6.87
C ILE A 79 -4.65 -9.28 -7.06
N ILE A 80 -5.59 -9.17 -6.13
CA ILE A 80 -6.46 -8.00 -5.96
C ILE A 80 -5.80 -7.09 -4.93
N LYS A 81 -5.17 -6.02 -5.42
CA LYS A 81 -4.49 -5.01 -4.61
C LYS A 81 -5.42 -3.84 -4.29
N LEU A 82 -5.75 -3.67 -3.01
CA LEU A 82 -6.52 -2.54 -2.49
C LEU A 82 -5.59 -1.38 -2.09
N PRO A 83 -6.06 -0.11 -2.01
CA PRO A 83 -5.23 1.00 -1.55
C PRO A 83 -4.64 0.75 -0.15
N ASN A 84 -3.39 1.17 0.08
CA ASN A 84 -2.67 1.03 1.35
C ASN A 84 -1.93 2.32 1.68
N ILE A 85 -1.48 2.46 2.92
CA ILE A 85 -0.69 3.61 3.38
C ILE A 85 0.72 3.54 2.78
N SER A 86 1.13 4.62 2.12
CA SER A 86 2.54 4.96 1.88
C SER A 86 2.99 5.87 3.03
N ALA A 87 3.62 5.28 4.06
CA ALA A 87 3.73 5.92 5.36
C ALA A 87 4.66 7.15 5.34
N SER A 88 4.15 8.26 5.85
CA SER A 88 4.97 9.38 6.32
C SER A 88 5.64 9.03 7.66
N ILE A 89 6.64 9.82 8.08
CA ILE A 89 7.29 9.63 9.39
C ILE A 89 6.28 9.70 10.55
N PRO A 90 5.37 10.70 10.63
CA PRO A 90 4.38 10.74 11.71
C PRO A 90 3.48 9.49 11.76
N GLN A 91 2.99 9.02 10.60
CA GLN A 91 2.16 7.81 10.54
C GLN A 91 2.94 6.55 10.96
N LEU A 92 4.24 6.48 10.65
CA LEU A 92 5.09 5.40 11.12
C LEU A 92 5.21 5.43 12.64
N GLU A 93 5.51 6.58 13.23
CA GLU A 93 5.66 6.74 14.68
C GLU A 93 4.36 6.44 15.43
N GLU A 94 3.21 6.88 14.90
CA GLU A 94 1.89 6.54 15.45
C GLU A 94 1.63 5.02 15.42
N ALA A 95 1.92 4.35 14.31
CA ALA A 95 1.77 2.91 14.19
C ALA A 95 2.71 2.14 15.13
N ILE A 96 3.95 2.61 15.29
CA ILE A 96 4.91 2.05 16.25
C ILE A 96 4.35 2.18 17.67
N GLN A 97 3.89 3.37 18.04
CA GLN A 97 3.34 3.62 19.37
C GLN A 97 2.09 2.76 19.64
N GLU A 98 1.20 2.62 18.66
CA GLU A 98 0.03 1.76 18.78
C GLU A 98 0.43 0.29 18.96
N LEU A 99 1.39 -0.21 18.19
CA LEU A 99 1.93 -1.57 18.34
C LEU A 99 2.55 -1.79 19.74
N GLN A 100 3.34 -0.84 20.22
CA GLN A 100 3.94 -0.89 21.56
C GLN A 100 2.88 -0.91 22.66
N ASN A 101 1.80 -0.13 22.51
CA ASN A 101 0.66 -0.16 23.44
C ASN A 101 -0.05 -1.52 23.46
N HIS A 102 0.02 -2.28 22.36
CA HIS A 102 -0.47 -3.66 22.27
C HIS A 102 0.58 -4.72 22.66
N GLY A 103 1.72 -4.31 23.23
CA GLY A 103 2.74 -5.21 23.77
C GLY A 103 3.76 -5.72 22.75
N TYR A 104 3.85 -5.13 21.56
CA TYR A 104 4.90 -5.45 20.59
C TYR A 104 6.18 -4.66 20.92
N SER A 105 7.28 -5.35 21.19
CA SER A 105 8.56 -4.71 21.54
C SER A 105 9.35 -4.18 20.34
N VAL A 106 8.66 -3.61 19.34
CA VAL A 106 9.30 -2.98 18.18
C VAL A 106 9.99 -1.67 18.60
N PRO A 107 11.20 -1.36 18.10
CA PRO A 107 11.96 -0.18 18.52
C PRO A 107 11.32 1.11 18.00
N ASN A 108 11.55 2.23 18.70
CA ASN A 108 11.17 3.56 18.20
C ASN A 108 11.93 3.90 16.90
N TYR A 109 11.35 4.77 16.07
CA TYR A 109 12.03 5.29 14.88
C TYR A 109 13.07 6.36 15.29
N PRO A 110 14.38 6.15 15.05
CA PRO A 110 15.39 7.15 15.37
C PRO A 110 15.46 8.16 14.23
N ARG A 111 14.89 9.36 14.44
CA ARG A 111 14.96 10.46 13.46
C ARG A 111 16.40 10.89 13.18
N GLU A 112 17.20 10.97 14.22
CA GLU A 112 18.62 11.36 14.18
C GLU A 112 19.45 10.27 14.86
N PRO A 113 19.84 9.21 14.13
CA PRO A 113 20.54 8.07 14.73
C PRO A 113 21.95 8.46 15.20
N LYS A 114 22.27 8.13 16.44
CA LYS A 114 23.52 8.50 17.13
C LYS A 114 24.55 7.38 17.16
N ASP A 115 24.11 6.13 16.98
CA ASP A 115 24.97 4.97 16.99
C ASP A 115 24.62 3.96 15.87
N GLU A 116 25.44 2.93 15.75
CA GLU A 116 25.28 1.90 14.71
C GLU A 116 24.01 1.05 14.89
N ASN A 117 23.48 0.92 16.10
CA ASN A 117 22.24 0.19 16.32
C ASN A 117 21.04 1.03 15.88
N GLU A 118 21.00 2.32 16.20
CA GLU A 118 19.97 3.24 15.74
C GLU A 118 19.99 3.38 14.21
N LYS A 119 21.17 3.44 13.57
CA LYS A 119 21.27 3.42 12.10
C LYS A 119 20.69 2.15 11.50
N LYS A 120 20.94 0.97 12.11
CA LYS A 120 20.35 -0.30 11.66
C LYS A 120 18.82 -0.28 11.78
N VAL A 121 18.28 0.20 12.91
CA VAL A 121 16.83 0.34 13.11
C VAL A 121 16.23 1.30 12.09
N GLN A 122 16.87 2.45 11.84
CA GLN A 122 16.42 3.41 10.83
C GLN A 122 16.38 2.77 9.44
N SER A 123 17.41 2.02 9.06
CA SER A 123 17.51 1.33 7.78
C SER A 123 16.44 0.24 7.61
N LEU A 124 16.10 -0.48 8.69
CA LEU A 124 14.99 -1.43 8.68
C LEU A 124 13.64 -0.72 8.45
N TYR A 125 13.38 0.37 9.15
CA TYR A 125 12.16 1.17 8.93
C TYR A 125 12.11 1.85 7.56
N ALA A 126 13.25 2.15 6.94
CA ALA A 126 13.29 2.70 5.58
C ALA A 126 12.65 1.76 4.55
N LYS A 127 12.62 0.44 4.80
CA LYS A 127 11.90 -0.53 3.95
C LYS A 127 10.38 -0.43 4.07
N VAL A 128 9.88 0.20 5.14
CA VAL A 128 8.46 0.32 5.46
C VAL A 128 7.93 1.72 5.08
N LEU A 129 8.80 2.73 5.11
CA LEU A 129 8.47 4.13 4.80
C LEU A 129 8.12 4.36 3.33
N GLY A 130 7.28 5.36 3.10
CA GLY A 130 6.90 5.80 1.76
C GLY A 130 6.21 4.71 0.94
N SER A 131 6.41 4.76 -0.38
CA SER A 131 5.78 3.81 -1.32
C SER A 131 6.54 2.48 -1.37
N ALA A 132 6.57 1.73 -0.26
CA ALA A 132 7.26 0.45 -0.17
C ALA A 132 6.58 -0.68 -0.98
N VAL A 133 5.25 -0.65 -1.08
CA VAL A 133 4.48 -1.77 -1.67
C VAL A 133 4.47 -1.76 -3.20
N ASN A 134 4.22 -0.61 -3.82
CA ASN A 134 4.05 -0.54 -5.28
C ASN A 134 5.28 -1.00 -6.08
N PRO A 135 6.53 -0.63 -5.71
CA PRO A 135 7.71 -1.10 -6.41
C PRO A 135 7.88 -2.62 -6.39
N VAL A 136 7.38 -3.29 -5.35
CA VAL A 136 7.46 -4.75 -5.23
C VAL A 136 6.39 -5.46 -6.07
N LEU A 137 5.18 -4.88 -6.18
CA LEU A 137 4.05 -5.55 -6.83
C LEU A 137 3.89 -5.23 -8.32
N ARG A 138 4.50 -4.14 -8.82
CA ARG A 138 4.31 -3.66 -10.20
C ARG A 138 5.37 -4.20 -11.14
N GLU A 139 5.43 -5.52 -11.27
CA GLU A 139 6.26 -6.24 -12.26
C GLU A 139 5.60 -6.24 -13.65
N GLY A 140 5.17 -5.06 -14.12
CA GLY A 140 4.47 -4.88 -15.37
C GLY A 140 4.02 -3.43 -15.62
N ASN A 141 3.48 -3.19 -16.81
CA ASN A 141 2.98 -1.87 -17.21
C ASN A 141 1.53 -1.64 -16.73
N SER A 142 1.06 -0.39 -16.81
CA SER A 142 -0.27 0.00 -16.33
C SER A 142 -1.30 0.09 -17.47
N ASP A 143 -2.37 -0.71 -17.41
CA ASP A 143 -3.65 -0.44 -18.12
C ASP A 143 -4.61 0.25 -17.14
N ARG A 144 -4.84 1.56 -17.32
CA ARG A 144 -5.73 2.35 -16.46
C ARG A 144 -6.76 3.09 -17.30
N ARG A 145 -8.04 2.77 -17.08
CA ARG A 145 -9.17 3.38 -17.79
C ARG A 145 -10.44 3.41 -16.93
N ALA A 146 -11.30 4.40 -17.15
CA ALA A 146 -12.62 4.43 -16.54
C ALA A 146 -13.51 3.33 -17.14
N ALA A 147 -14.18 2.53 -16.30
CA ALA A 147 -15.10 1.50 -16.78
C ALA A 147 -16.28 2.12 -17.55
N ALA A 148 -16.74 1.46 -18.61
CA ALA A 148 -17.81 1.98 -19.46
C ALA A 148 -19.14 2.19 -18.70
N SER A 149 -19.45 1.32 -17.73
CA SER A 149 -20.60 1.47 -16.84
C SER A 149 -20.50 2.73 -15.98
N VAL A 150 -19.32 3.00 -15.40
CA VAL A 150 -19.06 4.20 -14.60
C VAL A 150 -19.17 5.46 -15.46
N LYS A 151 -18.63 5.45 -16.69
CA LYS A 151 -18.74 6.59 -17.61
C LYS A 151 -20.21 6.89 -17.98
N LYS A 152 -20.99 5.86 -18.31
CA LYS A 152 -22.43 6.00 -18.62
C LYS A 152 -23.20 6.53 -17.40
N PHE A 153 -22.87 6.05 -16.20
CA PHE A 153 -23.48 6.55 -14.96
C PHE A 153 -23.16 8.03 -14.74
N ALA A 154 -21.90 8.44 -14.91
CA ALA A 154 -21.47 9.84 -14.74
C ALA A 154 -22.12 10.79 -15.77
N GLN A 155 -22.38 10.32 -17.00
CA GLN A 155 -23.12 11.11 -18.00
C GLN A 155 -24.58 11.37 -17.58
N LYS A 156 -25.22 10.37 -16.95
CA LYS A 156 -26.60 10.50 -16.44
C LYS A 156 -26.66 11.29 -15.13
N ASN A 157 -25.57 11.27 -14.35
CA ASN A 157 -25.48 11.88 -13.02
C ASN A 157 -24.23 12.77 -12.96
N PRO A 158 -24.21 13.92 -13.66
CA PRO A 158 -23.07 14.80 -13.69
C PRO A 158 -22.73 15.31 -12.28
N HIS A 159 -21.47 15.19 -11.88
CA HIS A 159 -21.04 15.61 -10.55
C HIS A 159 -20.97 17.14 -10.44
N ARG A 160 -21.21 17.67 -9.24
CA ARG A 160 -21.25 19.11 -8.95
C ARG A 160 -19.86 19.76 -8.81
N LEU A 161 -18.79 18.97 -8.93
CA LEU A 161 -17.42 19.48 -8.80
C LEU A 161 -16.98 20.36 -9.98
N MET A 162 -17.65 20.27 -11.13
CA MET A 162 -17.38 21.19 -12.26
C MET A 162 -18.05 22.52 -11.97
N LYS A 163 -17.24 23.56 -11.76
CA LYS A 163 -17.68 24.95 -11.70
C LYS A 163 -17.38 25.64 -13.02
N ALA A 164 -18.13 26.68 -13.35
CA ALA A 164 -17.81 27.53 -14.48
C ALA A 164 -16.39 28.09 -14.31
N TRP A 165 -15.57 27.99 -15.36
CA TRP A 165 -14.28 28.64 -15.38
C TRP A 165 -14.48 30.15 -15.53
N PRO A 166 -13.80 30.99 -14.73
CA PRO A 166 -13.94 32.44 -14.85
C PRO A 166 -13.35 32.93 -16.18
N GLU A 167 -13.98 33.94 -16.79
CA GLU A 167 -13.49 34.55 -18.04
C GLU A 167 -12.06 35.07 -17.93
N VAL A 168 -11.69 35.58 -16.75
CA VAL A 168 -10.33 36.02 -16.42
C VAL A 168 -9.79 35.17 -15.27
N SER A 169 -9.22 34.01 -15.60
CA SER A 169 -8.49 33.17 -14.63
C SER A 169 -7.06 33.65 -14.45
N LYS A 170 -6.64 33.90 -13.20
CA LYS A 170 -5.23 34.19 -12.86
C LYS A 170 -4.42 32.94 -12.46
N THR A 171 -5.06 31.76 -12.44
CA THR A 171 -4.40 30.50 -12.10
C THR A 171 -3.37 30.14 -13.17
N LYS A 172 -2.14 29.91 -12.75
CA LYS A 172 -1.03 29.48 -13.63
C LYS A 172 -0.17 28.43 -12.93
N VAL A 173 0.43 27.53 -13.70
CA VAL A 173 1.49 26.66 -13.22
C VAL A 173 2.80 27.46 -13.28
N ALA A 174 3.54 27.49 -12.18
CA ALA A 174 4.93 27.97 -12.15
C ALA A 174 5.84 26.77 -11.96
N PHE A 175 6.89 26.69 -12.77
CA PHE A 175 7.90 25.63 -12.74
C PHE A 175 9.30 26.27 -12.89
N MET A 176 10.35 25.53 -12.54
CA MET A 176 11.72 26.03 -12.62
C MET A 176 12.12 26.24 -14.09
N SER A 177 12.81 27.34 -14.38
CA SER A 177 13.31 27.63 -15.74
C SER A 177 14.63 26.91 -16.06
N SER A 178 15.36 26.50 -15.03
CA SER A 178 16.62 25.75 -15.11
C SER A 178 16.99 25.19 -13.73
N GLY A 179 17.90 24.21 -13.68
CA GLY A 179 18.44 23.65 -12.43
C GLY A 179 17.54 22.61 -11.74
N ASP A 180 16.50 22.13 -12.43
CA ASP A 180 15.69 21.00 -12.00
C ASP A 180 16.13 19.70 -12.68
N PHE A 181 15.50 18.59 -12.30
CA PHE A 181 15.80 17.28 -12.89
C PHE A 181 15.63 17.27 -14.42
N TYR A 182 14.61 17.94 -14.96
CA TYR A 182 14.35 18.00 -16.40
C TYR A 182 15.49 18.68 -17.16
N GLY A 183 15.99 19.81 -16.65
CA GLY A 183 17.07 20.56 -17.29
C GLY A 183 18.45 19.92 -17.22
N SER A 184 18.65 18.89 -16.37
CA SER A 184 19.95 18.24 -16.15
C SER A 184 19.95 16.73 -16.41
N GLU A 185 18.88 16.17 -16.96
CA GLU A 185 18.78 14.74 -17.24
C GLU A 185 19.79 14.32 -18.33
N VAL A 186 20.48 13.20 -18.09
CA VAL A 186 21.34 12.50 -19.06
C VAL A 186 20.97 11.02 -18.99
N SER A 187 20.71 10.39 -20.15
CA SER A 187 20.28 9.00 -20.26
C SER A 187 21.23 8.15 -21.08
#